data_AF-T0ZBQ0-F1
#
_entry.id   AF-T0ZBQ0-F1
#
_cell.length_a   1.000
_cell.length_b   1.000
_cell.length_c   1.000
_cell.angle_alpha   90.00
_cell.angle_beta   90.00
_cell.angle_gamma   90.00
#
_symmetry.space_group_name_H-M   'P 1'
#
loop_
_entity.id
_entity.type
_entity.pdbx_description
1 polymer ?
#
loop_
_entity_poly.entity_id
_entity_poly.type
_entity_poly.pdbx_seq_one_letter_code
_entity_poly.pdbx_strand_id
1 'polypeptide(L)'
;MTSDKVAILFDIDGTLIVTDGAGSTSWSMAFKEIYNIDAQIDRYSDIGMTDPEVARRTFEAVIGRAPTKAEFSRLLERRMHYLTESVQDSKGYHVLPGVEDLLPKLIAQGYL
;
A
#
# COMPACT_ATOMS: atom_id res chain seq x y z
N MET A 1 22.87 -32.47 9.74
CA MET A 1 22.97 -31.42 8.70
C MET A 1 21.68 -30.62 8.76
N THR A 2 21.73 -29.42 9.32
CA THR A 2 20.60 -28.50 9.25
C THR A 2 20.46 -28.10 7.78
N SER A 3 19.31 -28.41 7.18
CA SER A 3 18.94 -27.90 5.86
C SER A 3 18.87 -26.38 5.99
N ASP A 4 19.76 -25.66 5.30
CA ASP A 4 19.71 -24.20 5.22
C ASP A 4 18.48 -23.81 4.42
N LYS A 5 17.35 -23.69 5.12
CA LYS A 5 16.11 -23.20 4.53
C LYS A 5 16.28 -21.71 4.24
N VAL A 6 16.27 -21.37 2.96
CA VAL A 6 16.32 -19.98 2.49
C VAL A 6 14.92 -19.56 2.07
N ALA A 7 14.47 -18.41 2.57
CA ALA A 7 13.25 -17.74 2.11
C ALA A 7 13.63 -16.41 1.44
N ILE A 8 13.00 -16.12 0.31
CA ILE A 8 13.17 -14.85 -0.41
C ILE A 8 11.88 -14.05 -0.24
N LEU A 9 11.98 -12.88 0.38
CA LEU A 9 10.85 -11.99 0.66
C LEU A 9 10.99 -10.75 -0.21
N PHE A 10 9.95 -10.43 -0.97
CA PHE A 10 9.89 -9.24 -1.80
C PHE A 10 8.95 -8.21 -1.17
N ASP A 11 9.40 -6.97 -1.15
CA ASP A 11 8.52 -5.82 -1.08
C ASP A 11 7.71 -5.68 -2.40
N ILE A 12 6.66 -4.86 -2.45
CA ILE A 12 5.77 -4.71 -3.61
C ILE A 12 6.04 -3.42 -4.38
N ASP A 13 5.71 -2.27 -3.79
CA ASP A 13 5.74 -0.97 -4.46
C ASP A 13 7.19 -0.50 -4.69
N GLY A 14 7.57 -0.30 -5.94
CA GLY A 14 8.94 0.05 -6.31
C GLY A 14 9.92 -1.13 -6.33
N THR A 15 9.43 -2.34 -6.02
CA THR A 15 10.21 -3.59 -6.08
C THR A 15 9.67 -4.55 -7.15
N LEU A 16 8.38 -4.88 -7.10
CA LEU A 16 7.72 -5.75 -8.09
C LEU A 16 6.92 -4.95 -9.11
N ILE A 17 6.26 -3.89 -8.66
CA ILE A 17 5.34 -3.09 -9.48
C ILE A 17 5.48 -1.60 -9.17
N VAL A 18 5.00 -0.78 -10.10
CA VAL A 18 4.71 0.64 -9.87
C VAL A 18 3.21 0.82 -10.05
N THR A 19 2.58 1.56 -9.14
CA THR A 19 1.13 1.83 -9.16
C THR A 19 0.79 3.29 -9.45
N ASP A 20 1.79 4.13 -9.71
CA ASP A 20 1.65 5.57 -10.00
C ASP A 20 0.80 6.32 -8.94
N GLY A 21 1.06 6.02 -7.66
CA GLY A 21 0.38 6.70 -6.56
C GLY A 21 -1.04 6.20 -6.26
N ALA A 22 -1.48 5.05 -6.80
CA ALA A 22 -2.79 4.48 -6.51
C ALA A 22 -3.03 4.28 -5.00
N GLY A 23 -1.99 3.88 -4.25
CA GLY A 23 -2.03 3.77 -2.79
C GLY A 23 -2.40 5.10 -2.11
N SER A 24 -1.68 6.17 -2.44
CA SER A 24 -1.95 7.51 -1.92
C SER A 24 -3.33 8.02 -2.35
N THR A 25 -3.71 7.80 -3.61
CA THR A 25 -5.01 8.19 -4.16
C THR A 25 -6.16 7.53 -3.39
N SER A 26 -6.04 6.23 -3.11
CA SER A 26 -7.06 5.47 -2.36
C SER A 26 -7.31 6.04 -0.96
N TRP A 27 -6.27 6.54 -0.31
CA TRP A 27 -6.39 7.19 0.99
C TRP A 27 -7.04 8.56 0.89
N SER A 28 -6.58 9.41 -0.04
CA SER A 28 -7.13 10.75 -0.23
C SER A 28 -8.63 10.68 -0.52
N MET A 29 -9.07 9.71 -1.33
CA MET A 29 -10.50 9.46 -1.58
C MET A 29 -11.24 9.01 -0.32
N ALA A 30 -10.68 8.10 0.48
CA ALA A 30 -11.32 7.65 1.73
C ALA A 30 -11.48 8.78 2.76
N PHE A 31 -10.45 9.62 2.94
CA PHE A 31 -10.52 10.79 3.82
C PHE A 31 -11.52 11.84 3.30
N LYS A 32 -11.54 12.05 1.99
CA LYS A 32 -12.47 12.98 1.35
C LYS A 32 -13.92 12.52 1.52
N GLU A 33 -14.20 11.23 1.37
CA GLU A 33 -15.56 10.70 1.55
C GLU A 33 -16.02 10.80 3.02
N ILE A 34 -15.21 10.33 3.97
CA ILE A 34 -15.66 10.20 5.36
C ILE A 34 -15.64 11.53 6.10
N TYR A 35 -14.63 12.37 5.86
CA TYR A 35 -14.38 13.59 6.64
C TYR A 35 -14.43 14.88 5.81
N ASN A 36 -14.65 14.79 4.49
CA ASN A 36 -14.57 15.92 3.56
C ASN A 36 -13.20 16.64 3.56
N ILE A 37 -12.13 15.91 3.93
CA ILE A 37 -10.76 16.43 4.02
C ILE A 37 -9.95 15.91 2.84
N ASP A 38 -9.27 16.83 2.16
CA ASP A 38 -8.24 16.47 1.18
C ASP A 38 -6.92 16.17 1.91
N ALA A 39 -6.78 14.90 2.33
CA ALA A 39 -5.60 14.47 3.05
C ALA A 39 -4.45 14.28 2.04
N GLN A 40 -3.43 15.12 2.15
CA GLN A 40 -2.17 14.99 1.41
C GLN A 40 -1.31 13.92 2.08
N ILE A 41 -1.64 12.66 1.79
CA ILE A 41 -1.11 11.46 2.47
C ILE A 41 0.40 11.37 2.37
N ASP A 42 0.95 11.77 1.24
CA ASP A 42 2.37 11.85 0.94
C ASP A 42 3.16 12.70 1.95
N ARG A 43 2.51 13.68 2.60
CA ARG A 43 3.15 14.47 3.68
C ARG A 43 3.30 13.71 4.99
N TYR A 44 2.56 12.61 5.17
CA TYR A 44 2.46 11.87 6.43
C TYR A 44 2.90 10.41 6.31
N SER A 45 3.32 9.98 5.12
CA SER A 45 3.79 8.63 4.82
C SER A 45 5.25 8.64 4.37
N ASP A 46 6.04 7.67 4.85
CA ASP A 46 7.37 7.36 4.33
C ASP A 46 7.37 6.04 3.56
N ILE A 47 8.35 5.84 2.67
CA ILE A 47 8.55 4.58 1.95
C ILE A 47 8.76 3.44 2.95
N GLY A 48 8.06 2.32 2.76
CA GLY A 48 8.13 1.14 3.63
C GLY A 48 7.26 1.23 4.88
N MET A 49 6.47 2.30 5.05
CA MET A 49 5.51 2.41 6.15
C MET A 49 4.29 1.52 5.91
N THR A 50 3.81 0.85 6.96
CA THR A 50 2.61 0.01 6.85
C THR A 50 1.33 0.85 6.72
N ASP A 51 0.34 0.30 6.01
CA ASP A 51 -0.96 0.95 5.82
C ASP A 51 -1.62 1.43 7.13
N PRO A 52 -1.69 0.62 8.22
CA PRO A 52 -2.28 1.08 9.47
C PRO A 52 -1.55 2.29 10.08
N GLU A 53 -0.22 2.36 9.94
CA GLU A 53 0.58 3.47 10.46
C GLU A 53 0.33 4.74 9.64
N VAL A 54 0.32 4.64 8.31
CA VAL A 54 -0.02 5.77 7.42
C VAL A 54 -1.40 6.34 7.77
N ALA A 55 -2.40 5.48 7.98
CA ALA A 55 -3.74 5.94 8.32
C ALA A 55 -3.77 6.66 9.67
N ARG A 56 -3.09 6.13 10.71
CA ARG A 56 -3.07 6.76 12.04
C ARG A 56 -2.39 8.13 12.00
N ARG A 57 -1.19 8.21 11.41
CA ARG A 57 -0.43 9.46 11.32
C ARG A 57 -1.19 10.53 10.56
N THR A 58 -1.75 10.17 9.42
CA THR A 58 -2.56 11.10 8.63
C THR A 58 -3.77 11.55 9.42
N PHE A 59 -4.51 10.61 10.03
CA PHE A 59 -5.71 10.94 10.80
C PHE A 59 -5.38 11.90 11.94
N GLU A 60 -4.35 11.61 12.73
CA GLU A 60 -3.92 12.48 13.83
C GLU A 60 -3.51 13.87 13.33
N ALA A 61 -2.79 13.94 12.22
CA ALA A 61 -2.35 15.21 11.65
C ALA A 61 -3.50 16.07 11.11
N VAL A 62 -4.52 15.48 10.47
CA VAL A 62 -5.60 16.23 9.82
C VAL A 62 -6.84 16.43 10.71
N ILE A 63 -7.06 15.54 11.69
CA ILE A 63 -8.20 15.61 12.63
C ILE A 63 -7.78 16.19 13.98
N GLY A 64 -6.49 16.10 14.35
CA GLY A 64 -5.96 16.63 15.61
C GLY A 64 -6.14 15.71 16.82
N ARG A 65 -6.49 14.43 16.61
CA ARG A 65 -6.57 13.40 17.66
C ARG A 65 -6.42 12.00 17.07
N ALA A 66 -6.15 11.01 17.92
CA ALA A 66 -6.19 9.61 17.50
C ALA A 66 -7.60 9.18 17.02
N PRO A 67 -7.69 8.28 16.02
CA PRO A 67 -8.96 7.71 15.61
C PRO A 67 -9.50 6.75 16.67
N THR A 68 -10.82 6.73 16.85
CA THR A 68 -11.47 5.63 17.56
C THR A 68 -11.35 4.33 16.75
N LYS A 69 -11.57 3.17 17.39
CA LYS A 69 -11.54 1.88 16.68
C LYS A 69 -12.53 1.85 15.51
N ALA A 70 -13.73 2.39 15.68
CA ALA A 70 -14.75 2.41 14.64
C ALA A 70 -14.36 3.32 13.46
N GLU A 71 -13.81 4.52 13.74
CA GLU A 71 -13.31 5.43 12.70
C GLU A 71 -12.15 4.81 11.92
N PHE A 72 -11.23 4.15 12.62
CA PHE A 72 -10.08 3.50 12.01
C PHE A 72 -10.50 2.34 11.10
N SER A 73 -11.38 1.46 11.58
CA SER A 73 -11.91 0.36 10.77
C SER A 73 -12.66 0.85 9.54
N ARG A 74 -13.52 1.87 9.69
CA ARG A 74 -14.25 2.47 8.57
C ARG A 74 -13.30 3.09 7.54
N LEU A 75 -12.26 3.77 8.01
CA LEU A 75 -11.27 4.39 7.13
C LEU A 75 -10.48 3.34 6.33
N LEU A 76 -10.05 2.25 6.97
CA LEU A 76 -9.39 1.13 6.28
C LEU A 76 -10.30 0.45 5.25
N GLU A 77 -11.55 0.20 5.60
CA GLU A 77 -12.55 -0.38 4.70
C GLU A 77 -12.75 0.48 3.45
N ARG A 78 -12.97 1.80 3.63
CA ARG A 78 -13.15 2.72 2.50
C ARG A 78 -11.89 2.86 1.66
N ARG A 79 -10.71 2.84 2.28
CA ARG A 79 -9.46 2.80 1.51
C ARG A 79 -9.36 1.52 0.67
N MET A 80 -9.65 0.35 1.22
CA MET A 80 -9.59 -0.91 0.44
C MET A 80 -10.55 -0.90 -0.74
N HIS A 81 -11.75 -0.34 -0.56
CA HIS A 81 -12.69 -0.13 -1.66
C HIS A 81 -12.07 0.74 -2.77
N TYR A 82 -11.54 1.92 -2.41
CA TYR A 82 -10.94 2.83 -3.38
C TYR A 82 -9.59 2.37 -3.94
N LEU A 83 -8.86 1.50 -3.24
CA LEU A 83 -7.57 0.99 -3.70
C LEU A 83 -7.75 0.16 -4.97
N THR A 84 -8.80 -0.65 -5.02
CA THR A 84 -9.10 -1.47 -6.19
C THR A 84 -9.36 -0.59 -7.42
N GLU A 85 -10.22 0.43 -7.25
CA GLU A 85 -10.53 1.40 -8.31
C GLU A 85 -9.28 2.21 -8.71
N SER A 86 -8.52 2.72 -7.74
CA SER A 86 -7.31 3.52 -7.99
C SER A 86 -6.24 2.75 -8.76
N VAL A 87 -6.06 1.46 -8.47
CA VAL A 87 -5.11 0.61 -9.19
C VAL A 87 -5.60 0.33 -10.61
N GLN A 88 -6.90 0.06 -10.80
CA GLN A 88 -7.48 -0.17 -12.12
C GLN A 88 -7.41 1.08 -13.01
N ASP A 89 -7.62 2.25 -12.43
CA ASP A 89 -7.61 3.52 -13.15
C ASP A 89 -6.20 4.08 -13.40
N SER A 90 -5.21 3.61 -12.64
CA SER A 90 -3.81 4.02 -12.75
C SER A 90 -3.29 3.83 -14.18
N LYS A 91 -2.89 4.94 -14.81
CA LYS A 91 -2.32 4.93 -16.17
C LYS A 91 -0.85 4.56 -16.18
N GLY A 92 -0.16 4.72 -15.05
CA GLY A 92 1.24 4.36 -14.87
C GLY A 92 1.48 2.99 -14.27
N TYR A 93 0.43 2.17 -14.05
CA TYR A 93 0.59 0.81 -13.53
C TYR A 93 1.45 -0.04 -14.49
N HIS A 94 2.52 -0.63 -13.97
CA HIS A 94 3.30 -1.63 -14.69
C HIS A 94 4.11 -2.51 -13.74
N VAL A 95 4.43 -3.72 -14.22
CA VAL A 95 5.40 -4.62 -13.59
C VAL A 95 6.81 -4.12 -13.89
N LEU A 96 7.69 -4.11 -12.88
CA LEU A 96 9.05 -3.62 -13.05
C LEU A 96 9.91 -4.57 -13.92
N PRO A 97 10.90 -4.05 -14.67
CA PRO A 97 11.72 -4.85 -15.57
C PRO A 97 12.39 -6.04 -14.86
N GLY A 98 12.28 -7.22 -15.46
CA GLY A 98 12.89 -8.46 -14.96
C GLY A 98 12.09 -9.21 -13.90
N VAL A 99 11.01 -8.65 -13.35
CA VAL A 99 10.16 -9.33 -12.35
C VAL A 99 9.47 -10.56 -12.95
N GLU A 100 8.88 -10.41 -14.14
CA GLU A 100 8.21 -11.51 -14.84
C GLU A 100 9.18 -12.63 -15.25
N ASP A 101 10.48 -12.33 -15.40
CA ASP A 101 11.51 -13.33 -15.68
C ASP A 101 12.08 -13.96 -14.40
N LEU A 102 12.25 -13.16 -13.34
CA LEU A 102 12.92 -13.56 -12.10
C LEU A 102 12.03 -14.46 -11.25
N LEU A 103 10.77 -14.07 -11.04
CA LEU A 103 9.88 -14.83 -10.14
C LEU A 103 9.72 -16.29 -10.62
N PRO A 104 9.41 -16.59 -11.90
CA PRO A 104 9.34 -17.97 -12.38
C PRO A 104 10.65 -18.76 -12.25
N LYS A 105 11.82 -18.10 -12.35
CA LYS A 105 13.12 -18.76 -12.16
C LYS A 105 13.34 -19.16 -10.71
N LEU A 106 13.00 -18.30 -9.76
CA LEU A 106 13.09 -18.61 -8.32
C LEU A 106 12.14 -19.76 -7.94
N ILE A 107 10.93 -19.74 -8.50
CA ILE A 107 9.97 -20.84 -8.41
C ILE A 107 10.59 -22.15 -8.91
N ALA A 108 11.16 -22.17 -10.12
CA ALA A 108 11.78 -23.35 -10.71
C ALA A 108 13.01 -23.86 -9.94
N GLN A 109 13.68 -22.98 -9.20
CA GLN A 109 14.83 -23.30 -8.34
C GLN A 109 14.43 -23.82 -6.94
N GLY A 110 13.13 -23.85 -6.62
CA GLY A 110 12.63 -24.39 -5.35
C GLY A 110 12.56 -23.38 -4.20
N TYR A 111 12.52 -22.08 -4.50
CA TYR A 111 12.32 -21.02 -3.49
C TYR A 111 10.84 -20.71 -3.23
N LEU A 112 9.96 -21.71 -3.38
CA LEU A 112 8.50 -21.63 -3.17
C LEU A 112 8.02 -22.54 -2.05
#